data_AF-W1Q8Z5-F1
#
_entry.id   AF-W1Q8Z5-F1
#
_cell.length_a   1.000
_cell.length_b   1.000
_cell.length_c   1.000
_cell.angle_alpha   90.00
_cell.angle_beta   90.00
_cell.angle_gamma   90.00
#
_symmetry.space_group_name_H-M   'P 1'
#
loop_
_entity.id
_entity.type
_entity.pdbx_description
1 polymer ?
#
loop_
_entity_poly.entity_id
_entity_poly.type
_entity_poly.pdbx_seq_one_letter_code
_entity_poly.pdbx_strand_id
1 'polypeptide(L)'
;MHVPDIESGPDTFEILLTTDNHVGYLETDPIRGNDSWRTFSEIMSIAKSRDVDMVIQAGDLFHVNKPSKKSYYHVIRTLREFCWIDRPREYKLVSDPSVVMSTRHFNYPCEYDPNVNVGMPVYAISGNHDDATGDDLLSPLDLLSVGGLLNHFGRITNNDEIKVSPLLFQKGSTNFALYGLQSIREERLKRTLASGKVEFLQPEDSENWFSLMCVHQNHVPRPGTRVLEEAHLPHFLDFVFWGHEHECIPRPLHNVAMGFDVLQGGSSVATSLSEGEVPDKHVYLLKIKGKDYSLEPIRLKSVRPFAMKDITLSETGISATSGNKDEVINLLIDEVEGLIEAATSKWKEVNHDLLETLVDIEIPLPLVRLRVEYSGGYEVENPRRFSNRFVGKVANINDIVIFYRKKTVGNKQANRLVQKQQSEDHELEIREGTLNIGDFVQRQLSEDDLLLLKKTDMSNVIEEAMRKDDKHLIKKFVDDELGNDLELLMKLRVDETDNVEGKSLNELKKGFRNIVKELRAKAKYSERSKEHEASPRVSSDLFVESDEEPSTRGRRKKKQDPVPDLSQFMHPSEPMVIDSDISDDGLIEIEEPKKTTRKKTTKPRKTASKPTSLFGAVGR
;
A
#
# COMPACT_ATOMS: atom_id res chain seq x y z
N MET A 1 18.45 0.63 -31.40
CA MET A 1 18.84 1.91 -30.77
C MET A 1 17.60 2.79 -30.59
N HIS A 2 17.67 3.84 -29.78
CA HIS A 2 16.59 4.83 -29.70
C HIS A 2 16.49 5.67 -30.99
N VAL A 3 15.29 5.77 -31.55
CA VAL A 3 14.96 6.61 -32.72
C VAL A 3 13.77 7.54 -32.42
N PRO A 4 13.66 8.72 -33.08
CA PRO A 4 12.70 9.75 -32.66
C PRO A 4 11.22 9.37 -32.78
N ASP A 5 10.85 8.56 -33.78
CA ASP A 5 9.53 7.98 -33.99
C ASP A 5 9.67 6.71 -34.85
N ILE A 6 8.68 5.82 -34.78
CA ILE A 6 8.53 4.63 -35.60
C ILE A 6 7.10 4.61 -36.13
N GLU A 7 6.93 4.47 -37.45
CA GLU A 7 5.60 4.30 -38.05
C GLU A 7 4.96 2.98 -37.62
N SER A 8 3.70 3.06 -37.18
CA SER A 8 2.82 1.93 -36.88
C SER A 8 2.67 1.02 -38.11
N GLY A 9 2.72 -0.30 -37.92
CA GLY A 9 2.67 -1.23 -39.05
C GLY A 9 2.81 -2.71 -38.67
N PRO A 10 2.77 -3.63 -39.66
CA PRO A 10 2.71 -5.07 -39.44
C PRO A 10 3.99 -5.68 -38.85
N ASP A 11 5.10 -4.94 -38.89
CA ASP A 11 6.39 -5.28 -38.27
C ASP A 11 6.69 -4.45 -37.01
N THR A 12 5.79 -3.56 -36.59
CA THR A 12 5.97 -2.68 -35.43
C THR A 12 5.16 -3.24 -34.26
N PHE A 13 5.83 -3.63 -33.17
CA PHE A 13 5.16 -3.86 -31.88
C PHE A 13 4.82 -2.52 -31.26
N GLU A 14 3.59 -2.35 -30.77
CA GLU A 14 3.18 -1.20 -29.96
C GLU A 14 2.78 -1.65 -28.55
N ILE A 15 3.44 -1.10 -27.53
CA ILE A 15 3.36 -1.59 -26.15
C ILE A 15 3.14 -0.40 -25.20
N LEU A 16 2.11 -0.46 -24.35
CA LEU A 16 1.97 0.52 -23.27
C LEU A 16 2.70 0.05 -22.00
N LEU A 17 3.63 0.86 -21.50
CA LEU A 17 4.35 0.63 -20.24
C LEU A 17 3.71 1.41 -19.08
N THR A 18 3.45 0.73 -17.96
CA THR A 18 2.93 1.30 -16.70
C THR A 18 3.55 0.60 -15.49
N THR A 19 3.61 1.27 -14.34
CA THR A 19 4.11 0.69 -13.08
C THR A 19 3.47 1.37 -11.88
N ASP A 20 3.59 0.77 -10.69
CA ASP A 20 3.32 1.41 -9.40
C ASP A 20 1.94 2.11 -9.38
N ASN A 21 0.92 1.34 -9.75
CA ASN A 21 -0.45 1.82 -9.91
C ASN A 21 -1.20 1.93 -8.58
N HIS A 22 -0.78 1.18 -7.56
CA HIS A 22 -1.23 1.27 -6.17
C HIS A 22 -2.76 1.33 -6.02
N VAL A 23 -3.49 0.47 -6.75
CA VAL A 23 -4.95 0.41 -6.63
C VAL A 23 -5.34 -0.02 -5.21
N GLY A 24 -6.17 0.81 -4.58
CA GLY A 24 -6.51 0.69 -3.16
C GLY A 24 -5.80 1.69 -2.24
N TYR A 25 -4.80 2.43 -2.73
CA TYR A 25 -4.20 3.52 -1.96
C TYR A 25 -5.28 4.53 -1.53
N LEU A 26 -5.34 4.79 -0.22
CA LEU A 26 -6.32 5.63 0.48
C LEU A 26 -7.79 5.36 0.13
N GLU A 27 -8.19 4.11 -0.17
CA GLU A 27 -9.55 3.79 -0.63
C GLU A 27 -10.72 4.20 0.30
N THR A 28 -10.42 4.51 1.57
CA THR A 28 -11.33 5.00 2.62
C THR A 28 -11.38 6.53 2.75
N ASP A 29 -10.50 7.27 2.07
CA ASP A 29 -10.48 8.73 2.08
C ASP A 29 -11.66 9.29 1.26
N PRO A 30 -12.46 10.22 1.79
CA PRO A 30 -13.67 10.72 1.12
C PRO A 30 -13.38 11.59 -0.12
N ILE A 31 -12.17 12.13 -0.25
CA ILE A 31 -11.76 13.00 -1.37
C ILE A 31 -10.89 12.23 -2.36
N ARG A 32 -9.95 11.42 -1.86
CA ARG A 32 -8.88 10.74 -2.62
C ARG A 32 -9.14 9.26 -2.91
N GLY A 33 -10.09 8.62 -2.21
CA GLY A 33 -10.28 7.16 -2.22
C GLY A 33 -10.78 6.55 -3.53
N ASN A 34 -10.86 7.33 -4.61
CA ASN A 34 -11.13 6.85 -5.97
C ASN A 34 -10.00 7.18 -6.96
N ASP A 35 -8.95 7.91 -6.56
CA ASP A 35 -7.92 8.42 -7.47
C ASP A 35 -7.12 7.29 -8.15
N SER A 36 -6.72 6.27 -7.38
CA SER A 36 -5.88 5.16 -7.84
C SER A 36 -6.59 4.30 -8.89
N TRP A 37 -7.82 3.84 -8.62
CA TRP A 37 -8.56 3.03 -9.60
C TRP A 37 -9.02 3.84 -10.82
N ARG A 38 -9.32 5.13 -10.67
CA ARG A 38 -9.66 6.01 -11.81
C ARG A 38 -8.47 6.17 -12.75
N THR A 39 -7.27 6.39 -12.20
CA THR A 39 -6.06 6.53 -13.02
C THR A 39 -5.65 5.21 -13.67
N PHE A 40 -5.78 4.07 -12.99
CA PHE A 40 -5.62 2.77 -13.65
C PHE A 40 -6.63 2.58 -14.81
N SER A 41 -7.88 3.05 -14.63
CA SER A 41 -8.88 3.04 -15.71
C SER A 41 -8.60 4.05 -16.83
N GLU A 42 -7.90 5.15 -16.57
CA GLU A 42 -7.38 6.04 -17.62
C GLU A 42 -6.31 5.31 -18.44
N ILE A 43 -5.34 4.68 -17.78
CA ILE A 43 -4.21 3.96 -18.41
C ILE A 43 -4.70 2.88 -19.38
N MET A 44 -5.67 2.05 -18.96
CA MET A 44 -6.22 1.01 -19.84
C MET A 44 -7.12 1.58 -20.96
N SER A 45 -7.70 2.77 -20.77
CA SER A 45 -8.39 3.51 -21.83
C SER A 45 -7.42 4.12 -22.84
N ILE A 46 -6.26 4.63 -22.39
CA ILE A 46 -5.16 5.07 -23.26
C ILE A 46 -4.66 3.88 -24.10
N ALA A 47 -4.41 2.72 -23.49
CA ALA A 47 -3.97 1.51 -24.19
C ALA A 47 -4.91 1.15 -25.36
N LYS A 48 -6.23 1.10 -25.09
CA LYS A 48 -7.26 0.79 -26.08
C LYS A 48 -7.45 1.88 -27.14
N SER A 49 -7.30 3.16 -26.79
CA SER A 49 -7.46 4.27 -27.73
C SER A 49 -6.22 4.52 -28.61
N ARG A 50 -5.04 4.05 -28.18
CA ARG A 50 -3.82 3.96 -28.98
C ARG A 50 -3.68 2.66 -29.78
N ASP A 51 -4.61 1.71 -29.60
CA ASP A 51 -4.61 0.39 -30.25
C ASP A 51 -3.27 -0.37 -30.10
N VAL A 52 -2.73 -0.40 -28.87
CA VAL A 52 -1.49 -1.13 -28.55
C VAL A 52 -1.67 -2.66 -28.65
N ASP A 53 -0.64 -3.39 -29.06
CA ASP A 53 -0.66 -4.86 -29.12
C ASP A 53 -0.75 -5.51 -27.74
N MET A 54 -0.12 -4.91 -26.73
CA MET A 54 -0.10 -5.40 -25.35
C MET A 54 0.22 -4.29 -24.34
N VAL A 55 -0.04 -4.54 -23.06
CA VAL A 55 0.34 -3.67 -21.93
C VAL A 55 1.33 -4.41 -21.03
N ILE A 56 2.37 -3.72 -20.56
CA ILE A 56 3.35 -4.23 -19.61
C ILE A 56 3.28 -3.44 -18.31
N GLN A 57 3.10 -4.16 -17.20
CA GLN A 57 2.94 -3.63 -15.84
C GLN A 57 4.13 -4.08 -14.97
N ALA A 58 4.95 -3.14 -14.49
CA ALA A 58 6.23 -3.44 -13.80
C ALA A 58 6.13 -3.54 -12.26
N GLY A 59 4.99 -3.99 -11.74
CA GLY A 59 4.74 -4.24 -10.31
C GLY A 59 3.95 -3.15 -9.60
N ASP A 60 3.53 -3.46 -8.38
CA ASP A 60 2.65 -2.68 -7.51
C ASP A 60 1.38 -2.20 -8.22
N LEU A 61 0.68 -3.16 -8.83
CA LEU A 61 -0.68 -2.96 -9.33
C LEU A 61 -1.64 -2.63 -8.17
N PHE A 62 -1.50 -3.30 -7.03
CA PHE A 62 -2.27 -3.02 -5.82
C PHE A 62 -1.42 -2.37 -4.74
N HIS A 63 -2.04 -1.53 -3.90
CA HIS A 63 -1.35 -0.91 -2.76
C HIS A 63 -1.26 -1.82 -1.53
N VAL A 64 -1.98 -2.94 -1.50
CA VAL A 64 -2.06 -3.81 -0.32
C VAL A 64 -2.09 -5.26 -0.78
N ASN A 65 -1.17 -6.07 -0.27
CA ASN A 65 -1.03 -7.52 -0.52
C ASN A 65 -2.35 -8.32 -0.54
N LYS A 66 -3.30 -7.89 0.30
CA LYS A 66 -4.68 -8.38 0.32
C LYS A 66 -5.61 -7.24 -0.11
N PRO A 67 -5.81 -7.01 -1.42
CA PRO A 67 -6.62 -5.91 -1.91
C PRO A 67 -8.07 -6.05 -1.44
N SER A 68 -8.73 -4.90 -1.21
CA SER A 68 -10.14 -4.92 -0.83
C SER A 68 -11.03 -5.42 -1.99
N LYS A 69 -12.25 -5.82 -1.65
CA LYS A 69 -13.28 -6.16 -2.65
C LYS A 69 -13.57 -5.00 -3.62
N LYS A 70 -13.42 -3.74 -3.17
CA LYS A 70 -13.53 -2.55 -4.02
C LYS A 70 -12.38 -2.49 -5.02
N SER A 71 -11.15 -2.63 -4.53
CA SER A 71 -9.94 -2.58 -5.35
C SER A 71 -9.89 -3.69 -6.40
N TYR A 72 -10.17 -4.94 -6.02
CA TYR A 72 -10.35 -6.05 -6.97
C TYR A 72 -11.47 -5.78 -7.99
N TYR A 73 -12.65 -5.32 -7.54
CA TYR A 73 -13.77 -5.04 -8.44
C TYR A 73 -13.41 -4.02 -9.53
N HIS A 74 -12.72 -2.93 -9.18
CA HIS A 74 -12.34 -1.91 -10.17
C HIS A 74 -11.25 -2.42 -11.12
N VAL A 75 -10.22 -3.16 -10.66
CA VAL A 75 -9.20 -3.74 -11.55
C VAL A 75 -9.82 -4.77 -12.49
N ILE A 76 -10.60 -5.71 -11.97
CA ILE A 76 -11.29 -6.76 -12.76
C ILE A 76 -12.24 -6.13 -13.78
N ARG A 77 -13.02 -5.12 -13.38
CA ARG A 77 -13.89 -4.37 -14.30
C ARG A 77 -13.06 -3.72 -15.41
N THR A 78 -12.03 -2.96 -15.05
CA THR A 78 -11.19 -2.21 -15.99
C THR A 78 -10.52 -3.14 -17.00
N LEU A 79 -9.84 -4.20 -16.54
CA LEU A 79 -9.22 -5.18 -17.42
C LEU A 79 -10.25 -5.81 -18.38
N ARG A 80 -11.45 -6.15 -17.89
CA ARG A 80 -12.51 -6.71 -18.75
C ARG A 80 -13.14 -5.69 -19.71
N GLU A 81 -13.20 -4.42 -19.37
CA GLU A 81 -13.80 -3.34 -20.17
C GLU A 81 -12.86 -2.86 -21.30
N PHE A 82 -11.54 -2.98 -21.08
CA PHE A 82 -10.52 -2.51 -22.03
C PHE A 82 -9.77 -3.63 -22.77
N CYS A 83 -9.50 -4.78 -22.15
CA CYS A 83 -8.64 -5.85 -22.72
C CYS A 83 -9.40 -6.98 -23.43
N TRP A 84 -10.64 -7.27 -23.00
CA TRP A 84 -11.48 -8.29 -23.64
C TRP A 84 -12.22 -7.66 -24.83
N ILE A 85 -11.56 -7.66 -25.99
CA ILE A 85 -11.99 -7.01 -27.24
C ILE A 85 -11.76 -7.97 -28.41
N ASP A 86 -12.63 -7.90 -29.43
CA ASP A 86 -12.55 -8.77 -30.63
C ASP A 86 -11.48 -8.28 -31.63
N ARG A 87 -10.25 -8.05 -31.15
CA ARG A 87 -9.07 -7.72 -31.97
C ARG A 87 -8.31 -9.00 -32.37
N PRO A 88 -7.92 -9.16 -33.65
CA PRO A 88 -7.04 -10.25 -34.05
C PRO A 88 -5.61 -10.03 -33.52
N ARG A 89 -4.95 -11.12 -33.10
CA ARG A 89 -3.53 -11.07 -32.70
C ARG A 89 -2.63 -11.03 -33.93
N GLU A 90 -1.82 -9.99 -34.03
CA GLU A 90 -0.85 -9.80 -35.12
C GLU A 90 0.52 -10.45 -34.85
N TYR A 91 0.79 -10.77 -33.58
CA TYR A 91 2.03 -11.40 -33.13
C TYR A 91 1.82 -12.87 -32.72
N LYS A 92 2.93 -13.61 -32.57
CA LYS A 92 2.98 -14.99 -32.06
C LYS A 92 3.93 -15.10 -30.89
N LEU A 93 3.58 -15.91 -29.90
CA LEU A 93 4.53 -16.40 -28.89
C LEU A 93 5.32 -17.59 -29.48
N VAL A 94 6.63 -17.60 -29.26
CA VAL A 94 7.58 -18.60 -29.80
C VAL A 94 8.24 -19.42 -28.67
N SER A 95 8.41 -18.83 -27.48
CA SER A 95 8.87 -19.52 -26.26
C SER A 95 7.80 -20.41 -25.64
N ASP A 96 8.21 -21.41 -24.85
CA ASP A 96 7.30 -22.08 -23.90
C ASP A 96 6.94 -21.14 -22.73
N PRO A 97 5.67 -20.71 -22.59
CA PRO A 97 5.24 -19.85 -21.48
C PRO A 97 5.24 -20.58 -20.12
N SER A 98 5.21 -21.92 -20.09
CA SER A 98 5.10 -22.72 -18.86
C SER A 98 6.21 -22.39 -17.86
N VAL A 99 7.44 -22.21 -18.36
CA VAL A 99 8.63 -21.91 -17.56
C VAL A 99 8.56 -20.49 -16.96
N VAL A 100 8.17 -19.49 -17.77
CA VAL A 100 8.25 -18.07 -17.37
C VAL A 100 7.06 -17.64 -16.51
N MET A 101 5.88 -18.18 -16.79
CA MET A 101 4.67 -17.91 -16.00
C MET A 101 4.66 -18.71 -14.70
N SER A 102 5.19 -19.95 -14.70
CA SER A 102 5.29 -20.87 -13.54
C SER A 102 4.03 -20.90 -12.63
N THR A 103 2.87 -20.72 -13.25
CA THR A 103 1.52 -20.72 -12.68
C THR A 103 1.09 -22.14 -12.29
N ARG A 104 0.29 -22.27 -11.22
CA ARG A 104 -0.22 -23.58 -10.75
C ARG A 104 -1.45 -24.10 -11.50
N HIS A 105 -1.91 -23.40 -12.55
CA HIS A 105 -3.23 -23.61 -13.16
C HIS A 105 -3.21 -23.68 -14.70
N PHE A 106 -2.93 -22.56 -15.35
CA PHE A 106 -2.89 -22.44 -16.81
C PHE A 106 -1.48 -22.11 -17.25
N ASN A 107 -0.89 -23.01 -18.04
CA ASN A 107 0.49 -22.92 -18.52
C ASN A 107 0.56 -22.15 -19.85
N TYR A 108 -0.39 -21.27 -20.13
CA TYR A 108 -0.46 -20.48 -21.36
C TYR A 108 -1.00 -19.07 -21.05
N PRO A 109 -0.59 -18.04 -21.82
CA PRO A 109 -1.11 -16.69 -21.64
C PRO A 109 -2.60 -16.59 -21.97
N CYS A 110 -3.33 -15.68 -21.31
CA CYS A 110 -4.78 -15.59 -21.36
C CYS A 110 -5.35 -15.35 -22.77
N GLU A 111 -4.59 -14.74 -23.69
CA GLU A 111 -5.02 -14.58 -25.07
C GLU A 111 -5.00 -15.89 -25.89
N TYR A 112 -4.37 -16.95 -25.39
CA TYR A 112 -4.39 -18.30 -25.98
C TYR A 112 -5.51 -19.18 -25.41
N ASP A 113 -6.31 -18.70 -24.45
CA ASP A 113 -7.45 -19.44 -23.91
C ASP A 113 -8.58 -19.54 -24.97
N PRO A 114 -9.09 -20.75 -25.30
CA PRO A 114 -10.14 -20.91 -26.30
C PRO A 114 -11.53 -20.45 -25.82
N ASN A 115 -11.68 -20.03 -24.56
CA ASN A 115 -12.93 -19.61 -23.94
C ASN A 115 -13.00 -18.08 -23.71
N VAL A 116 -11.92 -17.33 -23.92
CA VAL A 116 -11.82 -15.89 -23.60
C VAL A 116 -11.18 -15.10 -24.75
N ASN A 117 -11.92 -14.13 -25.31
CA ASN A 117 -11.38 -13.22 -26.33
C ASN A 117 -10.58 -12.08 -25.66
N VAL A 118 -9.30 -12.31 -25.36
CA VAL A 118 -8.36 -11.25 -24.97
C VAL A 118 -7.67 -10.70 -26.21
N GLY A 119 -8.02 -9.49 -26.61
CA GLY A 119 -7.49 -8.81 -27.81
C GLY A 119 -6.35 -7.82 -27.52
N MET A 120 -6.17 -7.44 -26.26
CA MET A 120 -5.06 -6.59 -25.78
C MET A 120 -4.59 -7.14 -24.41
N PRO A 121 -3.72 -8.15 -24.37
CA PRO A 121 -3.28 -8.78 -23.12
C PRO A 121 -2.37 -7.88 -22.29
N VAL A 122 -2.38 -8.13 -20.98
CA VAL A 122 -1.58 -7.41 -19.98
C VAL A 122 -0.59 -8.36 -19.35
N TYR A 123 0.71 -8.07 -19.45
CA TYR A 123 1.78 -8.82 -18.82
C TYR A 123 2.27 -8.09 -17.57
N ALA A 124 2.39 -8.78 -16.43
CA ALA A 124 2.84 -8.18 -15.18
C ALA A 124 3.81 -9.04 -14.36
N ILE A 125 4.71 -8.36 -13.64
CA ILE A 125 5.53 -8.92 -12.55
C ILE A 125 4.94 -8.49 -11.20
N SER A 126 5.09 -9.30 -10.14
CA SER A 126 4.77 -8.84 -8.77
C SER A 126 5.76 -7.76 -8.30
N GLY A 127 5.24 -6.63 -7.83
CA GLY A 127 6.00 -5.66 -7.03
C GLY A 127 6.11 -6.06 -5.55
N ASN A 128 6.54 -5.14 -4.69
CA ASN A 128 6.69 -5.43 -3.24
C ASN A 128 5.39 -5.26 -2.42
N HIS A 129 4.31 -4.75 -3.01
CA HIS A 129 2.95 -4.79 -2.46
C HIS A 129 2.08 -5.89 -3.08
N ASP A 130 2.50 -6.47 -4.22
CA ASP A 130 1.85 -7.62 -4.88
C ASP A 130 2.50 -8.97 -4.52
N ASP A 131 3.15 -9.10 -3.36
CA ASP A 131 3.91 -10.30 -2.99
C ASP A 131 3.03 -11.53 -2.68
N ALA A 132 3.63 -12.73 -2.70
CA ALA A 132 2.90 -13.98 -2.50
C ALA A 132 2.77 -14.33 -1.00
N THR A 133 1.55 -14.44 -0.48
CA THR A 133 1.32 -14.74 0.96
C THR A 133 0.25 -15.82 1.20
N GLY A 134 0.08 -16.20 2.48
CA GLY A 134 -0.76 -17.32 2.90
C GLY A 134 -0.09 -18.68 2.69
N ASP A 135 -0.75 -19.73 3.14
CA ASP A 135 -0.19 -21.09 3.17
C ASP A 135 0.11 -21.62 1.76
N ASP A 136 -0.71 -21.24 0.78
CA ASP A 136 -0.53 -21.58 -0.63
C ASP A 136 0.44 -20.63 -1.36
N LEU A 137 0.95 -19.57 -0.74
CA LEU A 137 1.81 -18.54 -1.37
C LEU A 137 1.19 -17.99 -2.68
N LEU A 138 0.01 -17.37 -2.56
CA LEU A 138 -0.67 -16.71 -3.68
C LEU A 138 -0.48 -15.19 -3.63
N SER A 139 -0.25 -14.60 -4.79
CA SER A 139 -0.21 -13.15 -5.02
C SER A 139 -1.58 -12.63 -5.46
N PRO A 140 -1.89 -11.33 -5.29
CA PRO A 140 -3.10 -10.75 -5.88
C PRO A 140 -3.13 -10.85 -7.42
N LEU A 141 -1.96 -10.97 -8.07
CA LEU A 141 -1.83 -11.18 -9.51
C LEU A 141 -2.23 -12.59 -9.97
N ASP A 142 -2.04 -13.64 -9.15
CA ASP A 142 -2.65 -14.96 -9.40
C ASP A 142 -4.17 -14.84 -9.51
N LEU A 143 -4.76 -14.01 -8.64
CA LEU A 143 -6.18 -13.64 -8.60
C LEU A 143 -6.72 -13.24 -9.98
N LEU A 144 -5.95 -12.43 -10.69
CA LEU A 144 -6.28 -11.89 -12.02
C LEU A 144 -5.91 -12.88 -13.14
N SER A 145 -4.84 -13.65 -12.95
CA SER A 145 -4.32 -14.56 -13.97
C SER A 145 -5.16 -15.83 -14.13
N VAL A 146 -5.62 -16.43 -13.03
CA VAL A 146 -6.60 -17.53 -13.09
C VAL A 146 -7.96 -17.07 -13.63
N GLY A 147 -8.24 -15.76 -13.59
CA GLY A 147 -9.43 -15.13 -14.16
C GLY A 147 -9.33 -14.79 -15.66
N GLY A 148 -8.20 -15.04 -16.33
CA GLY A 148 -8.00 -14.69 -17.74
C GLY A 148 -7.90 -13.19 -18.03
N LEU A 149 -7.48 -12.39 -17.04
CA LEU A 149 -7.43 -10.92 -17.12
C LEU A 149 -6.01 -10.38 -17.28
N LEU A 150 -4.99 -11.16 -16.89
CA LEU A 150 -3.59 -10.73 -16.79
C LEU A 150 -2.64 -11.93 -16.86
N ASN A 151 -1.47 -11.74 -17.46
CA ASN A 151 -0.41 -12.72 -17.60
C ASN A 151 0.69 -12.44 -16.56
N HIS A 152 0.69 -13.17 -15.45
CA HIS A 152 1.76 -13.05 -14.45
C HIS A 152 3.01 -13.80 -14.95
N PHE A 153 4.13 -13.08 -15.08
CA PHE A 153 5.41 -13.62 -15.55
C PHE A 153 6.57 -13.17 -14.64
N GLY A 154 7.81 -13.61 -14.93
CA GLY A 154 9.01 -13.17 -14.20
C GLY A 154 9.08 -13.66 -12.75
N ARG A 155 8.43 -14.80 -12.47
CA ARG A 155 8.21 -15.32 -11.11
C ARG A 155 9.41 -16.15 -10.63
N ILE A 156 9.69 -16.11 -9.33
CA ILE A 156 10.88 -16.71 -8.73
C ILE A 156 10.48 -17.70 -7.64
N THR A 157 10.47 -18.98 -8.02
CA THR A 157 10.14 -20.11 -7.12
C THR A 157 11.27 -20.39 -6.12
N ASN A 158 12.53 -20.30 -6.55
CA ASN A 158 13.70 -20.43 -5.71
C ASN A 158 14.43 -19.09 -5.55
N ASN A 159 14.44 -18.56 -4.32
CA ASN A 159 15.08 -17.28 -4.02
C ASN A 159 16.59 -17.40 -3.68
N ASP A 160 17.18 -18.60 -3.79
CA ASP A 160 18.62 -18.84 -3.64
C ASP A 160 19.34 -19.20 -4.95
N GLU A 161 18.60 -19.53 -6.02
CA GLU A 161 19.10 -19.75 -7.39
C GLU A 161 18.04 -19.20 -8.36
N ILE A 162 18.31 -18.01 -8.91
CA ILE A 162 17.35 -17.25 -9.71
C ILE A 162 17.62 -17.53 -11.19
N LYS A 163 16.59 -17.94 -11.95
CA LYS A 163 16.69 -18.16 -13.39
C LYS A 163 15.70 -17.27 -14.14
N VAL A 164 16.22 -16.25 -14.79
CA VAL A 164 15.43 -15.29 -15.56
C VAL A 164 15.30 -15.81 -17.00
N SER A 165 14.07 -16.13 -17.40
CA SER A 165 13.74 -16.70 -18.71
C SER A 165 12.84 -15.73 -19.48
N PRO A 166 13.05 -15.49 -20.79
CA PRO A 166 12.24 -14.56 -21.56
C PRO A 166 10.96 -15.20 -22.11
N LEU A 167 9.90 -14.38 -22.21
CA LEU A 167 8.82 -14.62 -23.17
C LEU A 167 9.27 -14.08 -24.53
N LEU A 168 9.22 -14.92 -25.57
CA LEU A 168 9.71 -14.60 -26.91
C LEU A 168 8.52 -14.39 -27.86
N PHE A 169 8.38 -13.18 -28.40
CA PHE A 169 7.30 -12.79 -29.31
C PHE A 169 7.84 -12.41 -30.70
N GLN A 170 7.07 -12.69 -31.74
CA GLN A 170 7.38 -12.30 -33.12
C GLN A 170 6.18 -11.62 -33.78
N LYS A 171 6.37 -10.42 -34.32
CA LYS A 171 5.38 -9.65 -35.10
C LYS A 171 6.02 -9.22 -36.43
N GLY A 172 5.50 -9.74 -37.54
CA GLY A 172 6.13 -9.58 -38.85
C GLY A 172 7.58 -10.07 -38.85
N SER A 173 8.51 -9.19 -39.18
CA SER A 173 9.96 -9.41 -39.11
C SER A 173 10.62 -9.06 -37.76
N THR A 174 9.89 -8.49 -36.80
CA THR A 174 10.45 -8.05 -35.50
C THR A 174 10.32 -9.13 -34.44
N ASN A 175 11.42 -9.39 -33.72
CA ASN A 175 11.48 -10.33 -32.61
C ASN A 175 11.70 -9.57 -31.29
N PHE A 176 10.86 -9.84 -30.30
CA PHE A 176 10.81 -9.15 -29.01
C PHE A 176 10.95 -10.16 -27.86
N ALA A 177 11.93 -9.93 -26.98
CA ALA A 177 12.20 -10.78 -25.82
C ALA A 177 11.90 -10.02 -24.52
N LEU A 178 10.86 -10.47 -23.81
CA LEU A 178 10.39 -9.88 -22.57
C LEU A 178 10.91 -10.66 -21.36
N TYR A 179 11.86 -10.06 -20.65
CA TYR A 179 12.38 -10.55 -19.37
C TYR A 179 11.68 -9.85 -18.21
N GLY A 180 11.50 -10.56 -17.10
CA GLY A 180 10.87 -10.00 -15.89
C GLY A 180 11.51 -10.54 -14.62
N LEU A 181 11.69 -9.67 -13.64
CA LEU A 181 12.16 -9.99 -12.30
C LEU A 181 11.17 -9.41 -11.28
N GLN A 182 10.34 -10.27 -10.67
CA GLN A 182 9.50 -9.87 -9.53
C GLN A 182 10.34 -9.23 -8.41
N SER A 183 9.70 -8.46 -7.53
CA SER A 183 10.39 -7.89 -6.38
C SER A 183 11.00 -8.95 -5.45
N ILE A 184 12.23 -8.70 -5.04
CA ILE A 184 12.99 -9.47 -4.04
C ILE A 184 13.60 -8.46 -3.07
N ARG A 185 13.65 -8.77 -1.77
CA ARG A 185 14.35 -7.93 -0.79
C ARG A 185 15.83 -7.76 -1.16
N GLU A 186 16.32 -6.53 -1.16
CA GLU A 186 17.62 -6.14 -1.71
C GLU A 186 18.80 -6.81 -0.98
N GLU A 187 18.71 -7.07 0.34
CA GLU A 187 19.65 -7.89 1.11
C GLU A 187 19.86 -9.32 0.55
N ARG A 188 18.84 -9.86 -0.12
CA ARG A 188 18.86 -11.19 -0.73
C ARG A 188 19.30 -11.10 -2.18
N LEU A 189 18.74 -10.17 -2.96
CA LEU A 189 19.14 -10.01 -4.37
C LEU A 189 20.64 -9.67 -4.50
N LYS A 190 21.18 -8.75 -3.69
CA LYS A 190 22.64 -8.50 -3.69
C LYS A 190 23.46 -9.73 -3.29
N ARG A 191 22.90 -10.65 -2.49
CA ARG A 191 23.59 -11.88 -2.05
C ARG A 191 23.57 -12.98 -3.12
N THR A 192 22.47 -13.14 -3.86
CA THR A 192 22.40 -14.09 -4.98
C THR A 192 23.26 -13.60 -6.15
N LEU A 193 23.21 -12.31 -6.48
CA LEU A 193 24.09 -11.67 -7.47
C LEU A 193 25.58 -11.84 -7.08
N ALA A 194 25.97 -11.44 -5.87
CA ALA A 194 27.37 -11.53 -5.41
C ALA A 194 27.87 -12.98 -5.20
N SER A 195 26.99 -13.99 -5.24
CA SER A 195 27.38 -15.41 -5.24
C SER A 195 27.25 -16.08 -6.62
N GLY A 196 26.98 -15.32 -7.68
CA GLY A 196 26.89 -15.83 -9.06
C GLY A 196 25.69 -16.74 -9.31
N LYS A 197 24.64 -16.64 -8.48
CA LYS A 197 23.45 -17.52 -8.53
C LYS A 197 22.25 -16.89 -9.24
N VAL A 198 22.53 -16.08 -10.25
CA VAL A 198 21.52 -15.45 -11.12
C VAL A 198 21.88 -15.77 -12.55
N GLU A 199 21.05 -16.61 -13.19
CA GLU A 199 21.24 -17.10 -14.56
C GLU A 199 20.22 -16.43 -15.48
N PHE A 200 20.68 -15.84 -16.58
CA PHE A 200 19.83 -15.21 -17.59
C PHE A 200 19.86 -16.06 -18.86
N LEU A 201 18.75 -16.72 -19.19
CA LEU A 201 18.64 -17.56 -20.37
C LEU A 201 18.40 -16.69 -21.62
N GLN A 202 19.22 -16.87 -22.65
CA GLN A 202 19.09 -16.17 -23.93
C GLN A 202 18.59 -17.11 -25.03
N PRO A 203 17.84 -16.62 -26.03
CA PRO A 203 17.58 -17.37 -27.26
C PRO A 203 18.88 -17.54 -28.07
N GLU A 204 18.97 -18.59 -28.89
CA GLU A 204 20.19 -18.93 -29.65
C GLU A 204 20.63 -17.80 -30.61
N ASP A 205 19.68 -17.11 -31.24
CA ASP A 205 19.90 -15.97 -32.14
C ASP A 205 19.83 -14.61 -31.42
N SER A 206 20.36 -14.46 -30.20
CA SER A 206 20.11 -13.28 -29.33
C SER A 206 20.39 -11.90 -29.94
N GLU A 207 21.31 -11.80 -30.92
CA GLU A 207 21.56 -10.56 -31.69
C GLU A 207 20.32 -10.04 -32.45
N ASN A 208 19.36 -10.92 -32.79
CA ASN A 208 18.14 -10.59 -33.55
C ASN A 208 16.91 -10.24 -32.68
N TRP A 209 17.04 -10.22 -31.35
CA TRP A 209 15.93 -9.96 -30.41
C TRP A 209 16.09 -8.64 -29.69
N PHE A 210 15.09 -7.75 -29.77
CA PHE A 210 15.02 -6.61 -28.87
C PHE A 210 14.67 -7.09 -27.46
N SER A 211 15.62 -6.92 -26.53
CA SER A 211 15.55 -7.47 -25.17
C SER A 211 15.15 -6.40 -24.16
N LEU A 212 13.90 -6.47 -23.68
CA LEU A 212 13.37 -5.60 -22.64
C LEU A 212 13.32 -6.36 -21.30
N MET A 213 13.80 -5.74 -20.22
CA MET A 213 13.68 -6.30 -18.87
C MET A 213 12.84 -5.41 -17.95
N CYS A 214 11.84 -5.99 -17.29
CA CYS A 214 11.11 -5.35 -16.20
C CYS A 214 11.75 -5.68 -14.85
N VAL A 215 12.00 -4.67 -14.02
CA VAL A 215 12.51 -4.80 -12.64
C VAL A 215 11.70 -3.95 -11.68
N HIS A 216 11.54 -4.44 -10.45
CA HIS A 216 10.84 -3.73 -9.37
C HIS A 216 11.70 -3.73 -8.09
N GLN A 217 12.61 -2.74 -7.98
CA GLN A 217 13.70 -2.69 -6.99
C GLN A 217 14.08 -1.24 -6.67
N ASN A 218 14.63 -0.98 -5.47
CA ASN A 218 15.26 0.31 -5.16
C ASN A 218 16.36 0.66 -6.18
N HIS A 219 16.34 1.89 -6.71
CA HIS A 219 17.30 2.45 -7.66
C HIS A 219 18.09 3.60 -7.02
N VAL A 220 17.40 4.49 -6.30
CA VAL A 220 17.98 5.74 -5.78
C VAL A 220 18.61 5.51 -4.40
N PRO A 221 19.93 5.78 -4.22
CA PRO A 221 20.62 5.47 -2.97
C PRO A 221 20.22 6.44 -1.85
N ARG A 222 19.36 5.96 -0.95
CA ARG A 222 18.87 6.69 0.23
C ARG A 222 19.63 6.22 1.49
N PRO A 223 19.81 7.06 2.52
CA PRO A 223 20.56 6.68 3.72
C PRO A 223 19.98 5.43 4.41
N GLY A 224 20.73 4.34 4.39
CA GLY A 224 20.32 3.05 4.97
C GLY A 224 19.60 2.09 4.01
N THR A 225 19.21 2.52 2.80
CA THR A 225 18.67 1.60 1.79
C THR A 225 19.79 0.92 1.00
N ARG A 226 19.47 -0.21 0.37
CA ARG A 226 20.28 -0.81 -0.70
C ARG A 226 19.55 -0.58 -2.02
N VAL A 227 20.32 -0.47 -3.11
CA VAL A 227 19.79 -0.29 -4.47
C VAL A 227 20.34 -1.36 -5.39
N LEU A 228 19.55 -1.84 -6.35
CA LEU A 228 20.08 -2.63 -7.45
C LEU A 228 20.88 -1.67 -8.36
N GLU A 229 22.21 -1.84 -8.40
CA GLU A 229 23.05 -1.06 -9.31
C GLU A 229 22.96 -1.67 -10.71
N GLU A 230 22.71 -0.85 -11.72
CA GLU A 230 22.57 -1.24 -13.13
C GLU A 230 23.69 -2.17 -13.65
N ALA A 231 24.91 -2.03 -13.10
CA ALA A 231 26.07 -2.85 -13.41
C ALA A 231 25.93 -4.36 -13.09
N HIS A 232 24.86 -4.77 -12.41
CA HIS A 232 24.52 -6.18 -12.16
C HIS A 232 23.61 -6.79 -13.24
N LEU A 233 23.07 -5.99 -14.16
CA LEU A 233 22.22 -6.45 -15.25
C LEU A 233 23.06 -6.86 -16.48
N PRO A 234 22.59 -7.79 -17.34
CA PRO A 234 23.35 -8.22 -18.51
C PRO A 234 23.50 -7.17 -19.61
N HIS A 235 24.69 -7.12 -20.22
CA HIS A 235 25.01 -6.28 -21.40
C HIS A 235 24.24 -6.62 -22.68
N PHE A 236 23.48 -7.73 -22.73
CA PHE A 236 22.71 -8.11 -23.93
C PHE A 236 21.33 -7.43 -23.99
N LEU A 237 20.88 -6.82 -22.88
CA LEU A 237 19.62 -6.08 -22.85
C LEU A 237 19.72 -4.83 -23.74
N ASP A 238 18.61 -4.48 -24.39
CA ASP A 238 18.48 -3.21 -25.13
C ASP A 238 17.77 -2.15 -24.27
N PHE A 239 16.82 -2.55 -23.42
CA PHE A 239 15.98 -1.64 -22.62
C PHE A 239 15.64 -2.21 -21.24
N VAL A 240 15.63 -1.36 -20.21
CA VAL A 240 15.23 -1.72 -18.84
C VAL A 240 14.10 -0.81 -18.38
N PHE A 241 12.96 -1.39 -18.01
CA PHE A 241 11.82 -0.67 -17.45
C PHE A 241 11.75 -0.89 -15.94
N TRP A 242 11.81 0.19 -15.18
CA TRP A 242 12.11 0.20 -13.75
C TRP A 242 10.91 0.75 -12.94
N GLY A 243 10.30 -0.12 -12.13
CA GLY A 243 9.26 0.20 -11.14
C GLY A 243 9.83 0.38 -9.72
N HIS A 244 8.98 0.42 -8.69
CA HIS A 244 9.29 0.72 -7.28
C HIS A 244 9.68 2.19 -7.00
N GLU A 245 10.44 2.83 -7.89
CA GLU A 245 10.70 4.27 -7.76
C GLU A 245 9.53 5.09 -8.31
N HIS A 246 8.89 5.85 -7.43
CA HIS A 246 7.72 6.64 -7.77
C HIS A 246 8.03 7.91 -8.59
N GLU A 247 9.28 8.34 -8.62
CA GLU A 247 9.72 9.50 -9.40
C GLU A 247 9.65 9.22 -10.90
N CYS A 248 8.77 9.97 -11.58
CA CYS A 248 8.53 9.85 -13.00
C CYS A 248 9.64 10.58 -13.77
N ILE A 249 10.53 9.82 -14.43
CA ILE A 249 11.58 10.35 -15.30
C ILE A 249 11.13 10.10 -16.75
N PRO A 250 10.49 11.09 -17.42
CA PRO A 250 9.68 10.83 -18.61
C PRO A 250 10.49 10.57 -19.91
N ARG A 251 11.79 10.31 -19.80
CA ARG A 251 12.69 9.97 -20.91
C ARG A 251 13.70 8.93 -20.44
N PRO A 252 14.08 7.96 -21.29
CA PRO A 252 15.07 6.96 -20.92
C PRO A 252 16.46 7.60 -20.77
N LEU A 253 17.27 7.02 -19.90
CA LEU A 253 18.65 7.40 -19.64
C LEU A 253 19.58 6.31 -20.18
N HIS A 254 20.50 6.68 -21.08
CA HIS A 254 21.41 5.73 -21.71
C HIS A 254 22.59 5.37 -20.81
N ASN A 255 22.74 4.10 -20.44
CA ASN A 255 23.88 3.64 -19.68
C ASN A 255 25.04 3.25 -20.60
N VAL A 256 25.94 4.21 -20.84
CA VAL A 256 27.15 4.05 -21.68
C VAL A 256 28.06 2.88 -21.25
N ALA A 257 28.05 2.49 -19.97
CA ALA A 257 28.86 1.37 -19.48
C ALA A 257 28.20 0.01 -19.71
N MET A 258 26.87 -0.05 -19.78
CA MET A 258 26.12 -1.30 -19.91
C MET A 258 25.62 -1.57 -21.33
N GLY A 259 25.27 -0.53 -22.08
CA GLY A 259 24.77 -0.58 -23.46
C GLY A 259 23.25 -0.39 -23.61
N PHE A 260 22.49 -0.58 -22.52
CA PHE A 260 21.03 -0.44 -22.50
C PHE A 260 20.54 0.97 -22.11
N ASP A 261 19.29 1.24 -22.45
CA ASP A 261 18.54 2.43 -22.03
C ASP A 261 17.62 2.10 -20.83
N VAL A 262 17.64 2.92 -19.78
CA VAL A 262 16.82 2.72 -18.56
C VAL A 262 15.68 3.74 -18.48
N LEU A 263 14.45 3.27 -18.29
CA LEU A 263 13.27 4.09 -18.06
C LEU A 263 12.71 3.85 -16.65
N GLN A 264 12.81 4.87 -15.79
CA GLN A 264 12.16 4.89 -14.48
C GLN A 264 10.74 5.43 -14.62
N GLY A 265 9.75 4.54 -14.60
CA GLY A 265 8.38 4.86 -15.02
C GLY A 265 7.70 5.91 -14.16
N GLY A 266 7.86 5.79 -12.84
CA GLY A 266 7.11 6.53 -11.83
C GLY A 266 5.71 5.95 -11.58
N SER A 267 5.16 6.24 -10.40
CA SER A 267 3.84 5.78 -9.97
C SER A 267 2.69 6.49 -10.70
N SER A 268 1.56 5.82 -10.90
CA SER A 268 0.37 6.50 -11.45
C SER A 268 -0.39 7.33 -10.40
N VAL A 269 -0.06 7.24 -9.11
CA VAL A 269 -0.60 8.10 -8.05
C VAL A 269 0.44 8.42 -6.99
N ALA A 270 0.38 9.63 -6.42
CA ALA A 270 1.24 10.03 -5.32
C ALA A 270 0.85 9.30 -4.02
N THR A 271 1.65 8.31 -3.61
CA THR A 271 1.45 7.57 -2.35
C THR A 271 2.09 8.27 -1.16
N SER A 272 3.09 9.13 -1.41
CA SER A 272 3.71 10.00 -0.41
C SER A 272 3.62 11.48 -0.78
N LEU A 273 3.87 12.37 0.19
CA LEU A 273 4.02 13.82 -0.04
C LEU A 273 5.51 14.17 0.02
N SER A 274 6.25 13.70 -0.98
CA SER A 274 7.71 13.83 -1.13
C SER A 274 8.07 14.44 -2.49
N GLU A 275 9.30 14.94 -2.65
CA GLU A 275 9.72 15.66 -3.86
C GLU A 275 9.61 14.82 -5.15
N GLY A 276 9.96 13.53 -5.08
CA GLY A 276 9.84 12.60 -6.22
C GLY A 276 8.39 12.32 -6.65
N GLU A 277 7.39 12.70 -5.84
CA GLU A 277 5.98 12.57 -6.21
C GLU A 277 5.42 13.81 -6.93
N VAL A 278 6.18 14.92 -6.97
CA VAL A 278 5.81 16.21 -7.59
C VAL A 278 5.89 16.24 -9.13
N PRO A 279 6.85 15.55 -9.80
CA PRO A 279 6.87 15.42 -11.26
C PRO A 279 5.55 14.86 -11.81
N ASP A 280 5.14 15.35 -12.97
CA ASP A 280 3.93 14.86 -13.63
C ASP A 280 4.07 13.39 -14.00
N LYS A 281 3.01 12.61 -13.76
CA LYS A 281 3.00 11.17 -14.00
C LYS A 281 2.62 10.88 -15.47
N HIS A 282 3.30 9.89 -16.04
CA HIS A 282 3.16 9.49 -17.44
C HIS A 282 3.01 7.96 -17.53
N VAL A 283 2.39 7.50 -18.62
CA VAL A 283 2.58 6.14 -19.16
C VAL A 283 3.21 6.24 -20.54
N TYR A 284 3.82 5.16 -21.02
CA TYR A 284 4.72 5.26 -22.17
C TYR A 284 4.29 4.33 -23.28
N LEU A 285 4.08 4.89 -24.47
CA LEU A 285 3.92 4.09 -25.68
C LEU A 285 5.31 3.78 -26.24
N LEU A 286 5.76 2.55 -26.01
CA LEU A 286 6.97 1.99 -26.60
C LEU A 286 6.61 1.35 -27.94
N LYS A 287 7.21 1.82 -29.03
CA LYS A 287 7.18 1.15 -30.33
C LYS A 287 8.52 0.46 -30.59
N ILE A 288 8.51 -0.77 -31.12
CA ILE A 288 9.71 -1.56 -31.41
C ILE A 288 9.64 -2.07 -32.85
N LYS A 289 10.73 -1.92 -33.61
CA LYS A 289 10.87 -2.42 -34.99
C LYS A 289 12.31 -2.89 -35.24
N GLY A 290 12.49 -4.19 -35.52
CA GLY A 290 13.81 -4.83 -35.49
C GLY A 290 14.47 -4.68 -34.12
N LYS A 291 15.59 -3.95 -34.05
CA LYS A 291 16.26 -3.54 -32.80
C LYS A 291 16.16 -2.04 -32.49
N ASP A 292 15.41 -1.28 -33.28
CA ASP A 292 15.18 0.14 -33.03
C ASP A 292 13.85 0.37 -32.29
N TYR A 293 13.82 1.37 -31.42
CA TYR A 293 12.66 1.69 -30.59
C TYR A 293 12.44 3.20 -30.49
N SER A 294 11.18 3.61 -30.36
CA SER A 294 10.79 4.99 -30.03
C SER A 294 9.87 5.00 -28.83
N LEU A 295 10.02 5.97 -27.93
CA LEU A 295 9.23 6.08 -26.71
C LEU A 295 8.45 7.40 -26.67
N GLU A 296 7.11 7.32 -26.66
CA GLU A 296 6.24 8.48 -26.47
C GLU A 296 5.72 8.53 -25.02
N PRO A 297 6.11 9.53 -24.20
CA PRO A 297 5.56 9.73 -22.86
C PRO A 297 4.19 10.43 -22.91
N ILE A 298 3.13 9.71 -22.50
CA ILE A 298 1.75 10.20 -22.46
C ILE A 298 1.42 10.62 -21.03
N ARG A 299 1.22 11.93 -20.81
CA ARG A 299 0.89 12.51 -19.50
C ARG A 299 -0.54 12.15 -19.08
N LEU A 300 -0.70 11.68 -17.84
CA LEU A 300 -1.99 11.27 -17.29
C LEU A 300 -2.84 12.49 -16.88
N LYS A 301 -4.13 12.49 -17.21
CA LYS A 301 -5.07 13.59 -16.97
C LYS A 301 -5.85 13.44 -15.66
N SER A 302 -6.15 12.22 -15.19
CA SER A 302 -6.93 12.01 -13.96
C SER A 302 -6.12 12.08 -12.66
N VAL A 303 -4.79 12.26 -12.76
CA VAL A 303 -3.91 12.40 -11.60
C VAL A 303 -4.20 13.72 -10.87
N ARG A 304 -4.46 13.63 -9.56
CA ARG A 304 -4.69 14.80 -8.71
C ARG A 304 -3.44 15.68 -8.69
N PRO A 305 -3.55 17.00 -8.98
CA PRO A 305 -2.39 17.87 -9.03
C PRO A 305 -1.75 18.01 -7.65
N PHE A 306 -0.42 17.91 -7.60
CA PHE A 306 0.38 18.06 -6.39
C PHE A 306 1.38 19.20 -6.57
N ALA A 307 1.43 20.10 -5.59
CA ALA A 307 2.44 21.16 -5.50
C ALA A 307 3.16 21.09 -4.16
N MET A 308 4.47 21.32 -4.18
CA MET A 308 5.33 21.27 -3.01
C MET A 308 6.33 22.43 -3.03
N LYS A 309 6.64 22.99 -1.86
CA LYS A 309 7.64 24.05 -1.71
C LYS A 309 8.34 23.97 -0.36
N ASP A 310 9.61 24.37 -0.36
CA ASP A 310 10.43 24.56 0.83
C ASP A 310 10.60 26.04 1.13
N ILE A 311 10.58 26.41 2.42
CA ILE A 311 10.77 27.78 2.91
C ILE A 311 11.70 27.76 4.13
N THR A 312 12.81 28.49 4.05
CA THR A 312 13.67 28.79 5.21
C THR A 312 13.23 30.12 5.82
N LEU A 313 12.69 30.15 7.04
CA LEU A 313 12.17 31.41 7.63
C LEU A 313 13.26 32.47 7.88
N SER A 314 14.54 32.06 7.97
CA SER A 314 15.66 33.01 8.03
C SER A 314 15.97 33.73 6.71
N GLU A 315 15.41 33.26 5.59
CA GLU A 315 15.65 33.79 4.25
C GLU A 315 14.50 34.69 3.76
N THR A 316 13.34 34.65 4.43
CA THR A 316 12.14 35.43 4.07
C THR A 316 12.15 36.88 4.56
N GLY A 317 13.19 37.29 5.30
CA GLY A 317 13.33 38.64 5.85
C GLY A 317 12.52 38.92 7.13
N ILE A 318 11.69 37.98 7.59
CA ILE A 318 10.98 38.11 8.87
C ILE A 318 11.98 38.07 10.03
N SER A 319 11.89 39.06 10.94
CA SER A 319 12.75 39.13 12.13
C SER A 319 12.39 38.07 13.16
N ALA A 320 13.39 37.40 13.74
CA ALA A 320 13.21 36.41 14.80
C ALA A 320 12.89 37.11 16.16
N THR A 321 11.62 37.45 16.37
CA THR A 321 11.15 38.23 17.53
C THR A 321 9.87 37.59 18.09
N SER A 322 9.63 37.67 19.40
CA SER A 322 8.51 37.03 20.14
C SER A 322 7.13 37.66 19.88
N GLY A 323 6.88 38.09 18.64
CA GLY A 323 5.63 38.61 18.11
C GLY A 323 5.48 38.35 16.61
N ASN A 324 6.46 37.72 15.95
CA ASN A 324 6.47 37.46 14.50
C ASN A 324 5.48 36.38 14.05
N LYS A 325 4.78 35.74 14.99
CA LYS A 325 3.86 34.62 14.75
C LYS A 325 2.79 34.93 13.71
N ASP A 326 2.16 36.10 13.77
CA ASP A 326 1.08 36.46 12.84
C ASP A 326 1.64 36.83 11.46
N GLU A 327 2.85 37.41 11.38
CA GLU A 327 3.57 37.65 10.12
C GLU A 327 3.94 36.31 9.44
N VAL A 328 4.45 35.35 10.21
CA VAL A 328 4.76 34.00 9.75
C VAL A 328 3.49 33.27 9.31
N ILE A 329 2.39 33.35 10.07
CA ILE A 329 1.11 32.73 9.70
C ILE A 329 0.60 33.29 8.37
N ASN A 330 0.62 34.62 8.18
CA ASN A 330 0.14 35.25 6.95
C ASN A 330 1.00 34.85 5.74
N LEU A 331 2.33 34.94 5.84
CA LEU A 331 3.24 34.51 4.77
C LEU A 331 3.00 33.04 4.37
N LEU A 332 2.84 32.15 5.34
CA LEU A 332 2.59 30.74 5.07
C LEU A 332 1.18 30.49 4.49
N ILE A 333 0.19 31.34 4.78
CA ILE A 333 -1.13 31.29 4.13
C ILE A 333 -1.01 31.69 2.66
N ASP A 334 -0.41 32.85 2.37
CA ASP A 334 -0.23 33.37 1.01
C ASP A 334 0.52 32.36 0.12
N GLU A 335 1.57 31.73 0.67
CA GLU A 335 2.33 30.67 0.00
C GLU A 335 1.51 29.40 -0.27
N VAL A 336 0.62 28.99 0.64
CA VAL A 336 -0.30 27.86 0.40
C VAL A 336 -1.38 28.22 -0.62
N GLU A 337 -1.92 29.44 -0.61
CA GLU A 337 -2.91 29.85 -1.61
C GLU A 337 -2.30 29.95 -3.02
N GLY A 338 -1.06 30.45 -3.14
CA GLY A 338 -0.31 30.42 -4.40
C GLY A 338 -0.03 28.99 -4.90
N LEU A 339 0.28 28.04 -4.01
CA LEU A 339 0.44 26.63 -4.39
C LEU A 339 -0.88 25.97 -4.81
N ILE A 340 -2.00 26.32 -4.16
CA ILE A 340 -3.34 25.87 -4.56
C ILE A 340 -3.68 26.38 -5.97
N GLU A 341 -3.44 27.67 -6.25
CA GLU A 341 -3.71 28.26 -7.56
C GLU A 341 -2.81 27.64 -8.65
N ALA A 342 -1.50 27.52 -8.40
CA ALA A 342 -0.56 26.90 -9.33
C ALA A 342 -0.93 25.45 -9.67
N ALA A 343 -1.26 24.63 -8.65
CA ALA A 343 -1.70 23.25 -8.84
C ALA A 343 -3.02 23.17 -9.64
N THR A 344 -3.97 24.06 -9.34
CA THR A 344 -5.27 24.14 -10.01
C THR A 344 -5.14 24.53 -11.49
N SER A 345 -4.33 25.54 -11.79
CA SER A 345 -4.09 26.01 -13.17
C SER A 345 -3.36 24.96 -14.00
N LYS A 346 -2.31 24.33 -13.44
CA LYS A 346 -1.57 23.22 -14.08
C LYS A 346 -2.48 22.05 -14.45
N TRP A 347 -3.55 21.79 -13.69
CA TRP A 347 -4.54 20.75 -14.03
C TRP A 347 -5.53 21.21 -15.10
N LYS A 348 -6.01 22.47 -15.05
CA LYS A 348 -6.88 23.06 -16.08
C LYS A 348 -6.23 23.06 -17.46
N GLU A 349 -4.94 23.39 -17.55
CA GLU A 349 -4.17 23.40 -18.80
C GLU A 349 -4.15 22.02 -19.49
N VAL A 350 -4.00 20.93 -18.73
CA VAL A 350 -4.01 19.54 -19.23
C VAL A 350 -5.40 19.08 -19.66
N ASN A 351 -6.43 19.62 -19.02
CA ASN A 351 -7.82 19.21 -19.15
C ASN A 351 -8.67 20.22 -19.94
N HIS A 352 -8.04 21.13 -20.70
CA HIS A 352 -8.72 22.18 -21.46
C HIS A 352 -9.82 21.62 -22.39
N ASP A 353 -9.46 20.65 -23.25
CA ASP A 353 -10.37 19.98 -24.17
C ASP A 353 -11.60 19.37 -23.46
N LEU A 354 -11.40 18.86 -22.24
CA LEU A 354 -12.47 18.27 -21.43
C LEU A 354 -13.37 19.36 -20.82
N LEU A 355 -12.78 20.45 -20.34
CA LEU A 355 -13.48 21.62 -19.79
C LEU A 355 -14.30 22.37 -20.85
N GLU A 356 -13.89 22.35 -22.12
CA GLU A 356 -14.70 22.87 -23.24
C GLU A 356 -15.82 21.91 -23.67
N THR A 357 -15.62 20.59 -23.51
CA THR A 357 -16.55 19.56 -23.99
C THR A 357 -17.67 19.22 -22.99
N LEU A 358 -17.41 19.34 -21.68
CA LEU A 358 -18.31 18.89 -20.61
C LEU A 358 -18.67 20.04 -19.66
N VAL A 359 -19.97 20.31 -19.54
CA VAL A 359 -20.53 21.48 -18.82
C VAL A 359 -20.29 21.43 -17.31
N ASP A 360 -20.18 20.23 -16.72
CA ASP A 360 -20.16 19.99 -15.26
C ASP A 360 -18.92 19.17 -14.81
N ILE A 361 -17.70 19.64 -15.10
CA ILE A 361 -16.47 19.04 -14.54
C ILE A 361 -16.15 19.65 -13.17
N GLU A 362 -16.22 18.83 -12.12
CA GLU A 362 -15.65 19.16 -10.81
C GLU A 362 -14.12 19.02 -10.85
N ILE A 363 -13.41 20.12 -10.59
CA ILE A 363 -11.93 20.14 -10.55
C ILE A 363 -11.46 19.46 -9.26
N PRO A 364 -10.54 18.47 -9.31
CA PRO A 364 -10.08 17.77 -8.12
C PRO A 364 -9.26 18.70 -7.21
N LEU A 365 -9.67 18.81 -5.94
CA LEU A 365 -8.92 19.56 -4.91
C LEU A 365 -7.43 19.13 -4.90
N PRO A 366 -6.46 20.06 -4.99
CA PRO A 366 -5.04 19.72 -5.08
C PRO A 366 -4.49 19.10 -3.80
N LEU A 367 -3.33 18.45 -3.95
CA LEU A 367 -2.42 18.14 -2.86
C LEU A 367 -1.41 19.30 -2.72
N VAL A 368 -1.17 19.77 -1.51
CA VAL A 368 -0.22 20.86 -1.24
C VAL A 368 0.66 20.52 -0.05
N ARG A 369 1.99 20.56 -0.19
CA ARG A 369 2.94 20.30 0.90
C ARG A 369 3.98 21.41 1.04
N LEU A 370 4.05 22.00 2.23
CA LEU A 370 5.01 23.05 2.57
C LEU A 370 5.99 22.53 3.62
N ARG A 371 7.30 22.53 3.35
CA ARG A 371 8.32 22.24 4.38
C ARG A 371 8.92 23.57 4.85
N VAL A 372 8.78 23.86 6.13
CA VAL A 372 9.15 25.15 6.72
C VAL A 372 10.26 24.93 7.75
N GLU A 373 11.43 25.48 7.46
CA GLU A 373 12.51 25.53 8.44
C GLU A 373 12.34 26.75 9.35
N TYR A 374 12.12 26.50 10.65
CA TYR A 374 11.92 27.53 11.68
C TYR A 374 13.10 27.62 12.67
N SER A 375 14.31 27.36 12.17
CA SER A 375 15.57 27.62 12.86
C SER A 375 15.72 29.12 13.17
N GLY A 376 16.27 29.48 14.33
CA GLY A 376 16.53 30.88 14.71
C GLY A 376 15.55 31.50 15.71
N GLY A 377 14.47 30.82 16.09
CA GLY A 377 13.58 31.26 17.18
C GLY A 377 12.20 31.77 16.75
N TYR A 378 11.79 31.50 15.50
CA TYR A 378 10.43 31.79 15.02
C TYR A 378 9.36 31.03 15.80
N GLU A 379 8.23 31.69 16.08
CA GLU A 379 7.03 31.04 16.59
C GLU A 379 6.21 30.45 15.44
N VAL A 380 5.83 29.17 15.55
CA VAL A 380 5.03 28.46 14.55
C VAL A 380 3.71 27.97 15.16
N GLU A 381 2.66 27.92 14.36
CA GLU A 381 1.37 27.37 14.79
C GLU A 381 1.38 25.83 14.77
N ASN A 382 0.45 25.20 15.52
CA ASN A 382 0.23 23.77 15.41
C ASN A 382 -0.22 23.40 13.97
N PRO A 383 0.44 22.43 13.29
CA PRO A 383 0.13 22.07 11.89
C PRO A 383 -1.34 21.78 11.59
N ARG A 384 -2.07 21.15 12.51
CA ARG A 384 -3.50 20.84 12.32
C ARG A 384 -4.37 22.09 12.40
N ARG A 385 -4.07 23.04 13.29
CA ARG A 385 -4.79 24.32 13.35
C ARG A 385 -4.56 25.15 12.09
N PHE A 386 -3.31 25.19 11.62
CA PHE A 386 -2.97 25.85 10.37
C PHE A 386 -3.70 25.20 9.19
N SER A 387 -3.61 23.87 9.05
CA SER A 387 -4.16 23.16 7.89
C SER A 387 -5.70 23.19 7.84
N ASN A 388 -6.37 23.28 8.99
CA ASN A 388 -7.83 23.46 9.07
C ASN A 388 -8.36 24.73 8.36
N ARG A 389 -7.50 25.73 8.05
CA ARG A 389 -7.90 26.91 7.25
C ARG A 389 -8.27 26.56 5.80
N PHE A 390 -7.79 25.43 5.28
CA PHE A 390 -7.88 25.05 3.87
C PHE A 390 -8.84 23.86 3.63
N VAL A 391 -9.72 23.56 4.59
CA VAL A 391 -10.79 22.57 4.44
C VAL A 391 -11.67 22.96 3.24
N GLY A 392 -11.83 22.05 2.29
CA GLY A 392 -12.55 22.31 1.03
C GLY A 392 -11.74 23.06 -0.04
N LYS A 393 -10.49 23.49 0.25
CA LYS A 393 -9.54 23.99 -0.76
C LYS A 393 -8.49 22.94 -1.16
N VAL A 394 -8.13 21.99 -0.28
CA VAL A 394 -7.14 20.93 -0.55
C VAL A 394 -7.66 19.54 -0.17
N ALA A 395 -7.05 18.51 -0.75
CA ALA A 395 -7.36 17.11 -0.42
C ALA A 395 -6.62 16.60 0.84
N ASN A 396 -5.38 17.02 1.10
CA ASN A 396 -4.57 16.55 2.23
C ASN A 396 -4.75 17.41 3.51
N ILE A 397 -5.99 17.53 3.98
CA ILE A 397 -6.42 18.43 5.08
C ILE A 397 -5.56 18.36 6.35
N ASN A 398 -5.02 17.19 6.72
CA ASN A 398 -4.20 17.03 7.94
C ASN A 398 -2.71 17.36 7.76
N ASP A 399 -2.26 17.49 6.51
CA ASP A 399 -0.86 17.28 6.11
C ASP A 399 -0.35 18.37 5.15
N ILE A 400 -0.75 19.62 5.34
CA ILE A 400 -0.31 20.72 4.48
C ILE A 400 1.12 21.15 4.83
N VAL A 401 1.46 21.27 6.12
CA VAL A 401 2.74 21.86 6.55
C VAL A 401 3.57 20.92 7.45
N ILE A 402 4.88 20.83 7.17
CA ILE A 402 5.89 20.28 8.09
C ILE A 402 6.71 21.45 8.64
N PHE A 403 6.80 21.60 9.97
CA PHE A 403 7.77 22.48 10.62
C PHE A 403 8.98 21.67 11.08
N TYR A 404 10.20 22.08 10.70
CA TYR A 404 11.45 21.44 11.14
C TYR A 404 12.54 22.46 11.48
N ARG A 405 13.60 22.03 12.16
CA ARG A 405 14.80 22.83 12.45
C ARG A 405 16.03 22.05 11.99
N LYS A 406 16.98 22.70 11.31
CA LYS A 406 18.29 22.05 11.03
C LYS A 406 18.98 21.76 12.36
N LYS A 407 19.34 20.49 12.61
CA LYS A 407 20.14 20.11 13.78
C LYS A 407 21.54 20.71 13.62
N THR A 408 21.87 21.76 14.38
CA THR A 408 23.18 22.44 14.33
C THR A 408 24.30 21.48 14.72
N VAL A 409 25.36 21.40 13.92
CA VAL A 409 26.47 20.43 14.10
C VAL A 409 27.46 20.88 15.20
N GLY A 410 27.01 21.73 16.14
CA GLY A 410 27.83 22.34 17.19
C GLY A 410 27.75 21.63 18.54
N ASN A 411 28.90 21.30 19.11
CA ASN A 411 29.12 20.99 20.54
C ASN A 411 28.19 19.95 21.20
N LYS A 412 28.40 18.67 20.86
CA LYS A 412 27.86 17.48 21.57
C LYS A 412 28.14 17.41 23.09
N GLN A 413 28.92 18.34 23.66
CA GLN A 413 29.20 18.41 25.10
C GLN A 413 28.25 19.32 25.88
N ALA A 414 27.69 20.37 25.28
CA ALA A 414 26.86 21.35 26.02
C ALA A 414 25.46 20.82 26.36
N ASN A 415 24.76 20.22 25.39
CA ASN A 415 23.36 19.79 25.56
C ASN A 415 23.18 18.69 26.63
N ARG A 416 24.23 17.92 26.96
CA ARG A 416 24.19 16.85 27.98
C ARG A 416 23.86 17.33 29.39
N LEU A 417 24.00 18.62 29.69
CA LEU A 417 23.64 19.19 30.99
C LEU A 417 22.23 19.81 31.01
N VAL A 418 21.70 20.24 29.87
CA VAL A 418 20.37 20.88 29.78
C VAL A 418 19.26 19.86 29.46
N GLN A 419 19.55 18.83 28.68
CA GLN A 419 18.58 17.77 28.35
C GLN A 419 18.15 16.91 29.56
N LYS A 420 18.74 17.10 30.76
CA LYS A 420 18.38 16.33 31.95
C LYS A 420 17.18 16.89 32.75
N GLN A 421 16.45 17.88 32.21
CA GLN A 421 15.27 18.48 32.86
C GLN A 421 14.07 18.74 31.94
N GLN A 422 14.15 18.49 30.61
CA GLN A 422 13.08 18.82 29.66
C GLN A 422 12.90 17.81 28.50
N SER A 423 13.33 16.55 28.65
CA SER A 423 13.12 15.53 27.62
C SER A 423 12.84 14.14 28.20
N GLU A 424 11.61 13.92 28.65
CA GLU A 424 11.00 12.58 28.74
C GLU A 424 9.91 12.36 27.66
N ASP A 425 9.36 13.43 27.07
CA ASP A 425 8.44 13.37 25.92
C ASP A 425 9.15 13.51 24.56
N HIS A 426 8.83 12.57 23.66
CA HIS A 426 9.03 12.62 22.19
C HIS A 426 10.46 12.66 21.59
N GLU A 427 11.22 11.55 21.69
CA GLU A 427 12.00 11.01 20.56
C GLU A 427 12.16 9.48 20.73
N LEU A 428 11.30 8.67 20.08
CA LEU A 428 11.41 7.20 20.05
C LEU A 428 12.19 6.75 18.81
N GLU A 429 13.47 6.42 18.97
CA GLU A 429 14.21 5.67 17.96
C GLU A 429 13.62 4.26 17.83
N ILE A 430 12.97 3.93 16.70
CA ILE A 430 12.61 2.56 16.37
C ILE A 430 13.90 1.81 16.00
N ARG A 431 14.50 1.14 17.00
CA ARG A 431 15.55 0.14 16.80
C ARG A 431 14.92 -1.24 16.76
N GLU A 432 15.25 -2.02 15.74
CA GLU A 432 14.82 -3.41 15.61
C GLU A 432 15.40 -4.23 16.78
N GLY A 433 14.52 -4.76 17.64
CA GLY A 433 14.94 -5.45 18.86
C GLY A 433 13.83 -5.60 19.89
N THR A 434 12.75 -6.30 19.52
CA THR A 434 11.72 -6.85 20.44
C THR A 434 11.39 -5.99 21.65
N LEU A 435 10.80 -4.81 21.42
CA LEU A 435 10.13 -4.06 22.48
C LEU A 435 8.83 -4.80 22.84
N ASN A 436 8.75 -5.36 24.05
CA ASN A 436 7.49 -5.89 24.59
C ASN A 436 6.49 -4.73 24.71
N ILE A 437 5.36 -4.85 24.01
CA ILE A 437 4.36 -3.77 23.96
C ILE A 437 3.59 -3.69 25.28
N GLY A 438 3.43 -4.79 26.03
CA GLY A 438 2.97 -4.74 27.43
C GLY A 438 3.81 -3.81 28.29
N ASP A 439 5.14 -3.88 28.17
CA ASP A 439 6.12 -3.01 28.88
C ASP A 439 5.97 -1.52 28.52
N PHE A 440 5.46 -1.21 27.33
CA PHE A 440 5.21 0.16 26.87
C PHE A 440 3.85 0.68 27.38
N VAL A 441 2.79 -0.14 27.23
CA VAL A 441 1.45 0.13 27.77
C VAL A 441 1.50 0.30 29.29
N GLN A 442 2.28 -0.53 29.98
CA GLN A 442 2.48 -0.47 31.44
C GLN A 442 3.29 0.75 31.89
N ARG A 443 4.05 1.41 30.99
CA ARG A 443 4.75 2.68 31.29
C ARG A 443 3.93 3.93 30.97
N GLN A 444 3.13 3.94 29.90
CA GLN A 444 2.36 5.13 29.52
C GLN A 444 1.03 5.33 30.27
N LEU A 445 0.39 4.28 30.78
CA LEU A 445 -0.86 4.41 31.52
C LEU A 445 -0.60 4.58 33.01
N SER A 446 -1.05 5.68 33.63
CA SER A 446 -1.11 5.77 35.10
C SER A 446 -2.23 4.86 35.65
N GLU A 447 -2.21 4.57 36.95
CA GLU A 447 -3.34 3.88 37.59
C GLU A 447 -4.56 4.81 37.73
N ASP A 448 -4.32 6.13 37.87
CA ASP A 448 -5.36 7.16 37.96
C ASP A 448 -6.15 7.37 36.64
N ASP A 449 -5.55 7.09 35.48
CA ASP A 449 -6.22 7.13 34.17
C ASP A 449 -7.25 6.00 34.00
N LEU A 450 -7.04 4.87 34.68
CA LEU A 450 -7.71 3.59 34.46
C LEU A 450 -8.71 3.21 35.56
N LEU A 451 -9.55 4.17 35.96
CA LEU A 451 -10.58 4.07 37.03
C LEU A 451 -11.52 2.83 37.01
N LEU A 452 -11.56 2.05 35.92
CA LEU A 452 -12.44 0.88 35.71
C LEU A 452 -11.73 -0.31 35.02
N LEU A 453 -10.40 -0.26 34.77
CA LEU A 453 -9.72 -1.28 33.96
C LEU A 453 -8.36 -1.66 34.55
N LYS A 454 -8.16 -2.95 34.81
CA LYS A 454 -6.87 -3.45 35.32
C LYS A 454 -5.80 -3.35 34.23
N LYS A 455 -4.71 -2.67 34.59
CA LYS A 455 -3.55 -2.37 33.74
C LYS A 455 -2.84 -3.63 33.21
N THR A 456 -2.84 -4.71 33.98
CA THR A 456 -2.36 -6.05 33.58
C THR A 456 -3.18 -6.63 32.44
N ASP A 457 -4.50 -6.54 32.57
CA ASP A 457 -5.44 -7.32 31.76
C ASP A 457 -5.62 -6.65 30.40
N MET A 458 -5.65 -5.31 30.38
CA MET A 458 -5.47 -4.48 29.17
C MET A 458 -4.19 -4.81 28.41
N SER A 459 -3.07 -5.04 29.10
CA SER A 459 -1.78 -5.33 28.44
C SER A 459 -1.81 -6.70 27.75
N ASN A 460 -2.32 -7.73 28.44
CA ASN A 460 -2.49 -9.08 27.90
C ASN A 460 -3.42 -9.10 26.66
N VAL A 461 -4.54 -8.36 26.71
CA VAL A 461 -5.50 -8.28 25.59
C VAL A 461 -4.91 -7.53 24.40
N ILE A 462 -4.04 -6.53 24.61
CA ILE A 462 -3.33 -5.85 23.51
C ILE A 462 -2.33 -6.82 22.85
N GLU A 463 -1.56 -7.58 23.63
CA GLU A 463 -0.63 -8.58 23.07
C GLU A 463 -1.36 -9.71 22.33
N GLU A 464 -2.51 -10.18 22.83
CA GLU A 464 -3.34 -11.16 22.13
C GLU A 464 -3.98 -10.59 20.86
N ALA A 465 -4.48 -9.35 20.90
CA ALA A 465 -5.04 -8.66 19.74
C ALA A 465 -4.01 -8.44 18.64
N MET A 466 -2.77 -8.12 18.98
CA MET A 466 -1.68 -8.02 18.00
C MET A 466 -1.22 -9.39 17.48
N ARG A 467 -1.14 -10.41 18.35
CA ARG A 467 -0.80 -11.79 17.93
C ARG A 467 -1.85 -12.39 16.96
N LYS A 468 -3.11 -11.97 17.05
CA LYS A 468 -4.22 -12.45 16.20
C LYS A 468 -4.63 -11.46 15.08
N ASP A 469 -4.04 -10.26 15.04
CA ASP A 469 -4.46 -9.09 14.23
C ASP A 469 -5.98 -8.77 14.27
N ASP A 470 -6.68 -9.15 15.35
CA ASP A 470 -8.10 -8.83 15.54
C ASP A 470 -8.27 -7.57 16.39
N LYS A 471 -8.47 -6.45 15.69
CA LYS A 471 -8.72 -5.12 16.26
C LYS A 471 -10.07 -5.03 17.02
N HIS A 472 -10.93 -6.05 16.96
CA HIS A 472 -12.15 -6.12 17.76
C HIS A 472 -11.96 -6.72 19.15
N LEU A 473 -10.85 -7.42 19.45
CA LEU A 473 -10.59 -8.00 20.77
C LEU A 473 -10.56 -6.93 21.88
N ILE A 474 -9.80 -5.85 21.68
CA ILE A 474 -9.70 -4.72 22.62
C ILE A 474 -11.09 -4.09 22.86
N LYS A 475 -11.92 -3.98 21.81
CA LYS A 475 -13.27 -3.43 21.94
C LYS A 475 -14.20 -4.33 22.75
N LYS A 476 -14.19 -5.65 22.48
CA LYS A 476 -14.99 -6.63 23.23
C LYS A 476 -14.66 -6.56 24.71
N PHE A 477 -13.37 -6.68 25.06
CA PHE A 477 -12.89 -6.62 26.44
C PHE A 477 -13.38 -5.37 27.20
N VAL A 478 -13.33 -4.20 26.57
CA VAL A 478 -13.81 -2.93 27.18
C VAL A 478 -15.34 -2.88 27.30
N ASP A 479 -16.10 -3.46 26.36
CA ASP A 479 -17.57 -3.54 26.46
C ASP A 479 -18.03 -4.62 27.47
N ASP A 480 -17.21 -5.66 27.71
CA ASP A 480 -17.44 -6.78 28.64
C ASP A 480 -17.09 -6.43 30.10
N GLU A 481 -15.92 -5.84 30.38
CA GLU A 481 -15.58 -5.34 31.74
C GLU A 481 -16.55 -4.24 32.19
N LEU A 482 -16.95 -3.34 31.27
CA LEU A 482 -18.02 -2.36 31.50
C LEU A 482 -19.41 -3.02 31.69
N GLY A 483 -19.56 -4.31 31.38
CA GLY A 483 -20.69 -5.13 31.79
C GLY A 483 -20.54 -5.64 33.23
N ASN A 484 -19.40 -6.27 33.53
CA ASN A 484 -19.06 -6.84 34.84
C ASN A 484 -19.19 -5.82 35.98
N ASP A 485 -18.58 -4.64 35.84
CA ASP A 485 -18.65 -3.56 36.83
C ASP A 485 -20.09 -3.06 37.07
N LEU A 486 -20.92 -3.07 36.02
CA LEU A 486 -22.30 -2.60 36.07
C LEU A 486 -23.18 -3.63 36.80
N GLU A 487 -22.91 -4.93 36.62
CA GLU A 487 -23.56 -6.00 37.37
C GLU A 487 -23.10 -6.01 38.85
N LEU A 488 -21.83 -5.72 39.12
CA LEU A 488 -21.31 -5.57 40.49
C LEU A 488 -21.97 -4.37 41.21
N LEU A 489 -22.11 -3.23 40.52
CA LEU A 489 -22.85 -2.06 41.01
C LEU A 489 -24.36 -2.31 41.18
N MET A 490 -24.96 -3.20 40.37
CA MET A 490 -26.34 -3.64 40.60
C MET A 490 -26.43 -4.46 41.90
N LYS A 491 -25.55 -5.44 42.10
CA LYS A 491 -25.52 -6.26 43.32
C LYS A 491 -25.32 -5.40 44.58
N LEU A 492 -24.37 -4.47 44.56
CA LEU A 492 -24.15 -3.50 45.64
C LEU A 492 -25.32 -2.53 45.90
N ARG A 493 -26.27 -2.38 44.95
CA ARG A 493 -27.48 -1.57 45.13
C ARG A 493 -28.70 -2.33 45.63
N VAL A 494 -28.65 -3.67 45.67
CA VAL A 494 -29.77 -4.50 46.15
C VAL A 494 -29.86 -4.50 47.68
N ASP A 495 -28.74 -4.30 48.38
CA ASP A 495 -28.69 -4.41 49.85
C ASP A 495 -29.25 -3.18 50.63
N GLU A 496 -29.53 -2.04 49.97
CA GLU A 496 -30.02 -0.81 50.66
C GLU A 496 -31.49 -0.42 50.38
N THR A 497 -32.12 -0.83 49.26
CA THR A 497 -33.55 -0.55 49.00
C THR A 497 -34.21 -1.56 48.06
N ASP A 498 -35.40 -2.06 48.46
CA ASP A 498 -36.32 -2.79 47.59
C ASP A 498 -36.79 -1.98 46.36
N ASN A 499 -37.24 -2.71 45.33
CA ASN A 499 -38.00 -2.23 44.15
C ASN A 499 -37.30 -1.27 43.17
N VAL A 500 -36.56 -1.82 42.20
CA VAL A 500 -36.51 -1.28 40.82
C VAL A 500 -36.58 -2.40 39.77
N GLU A 501 -37.78 -2.90 39.49
CA GLU A 501 -38.01 -3.66 38.25
C GLU A 501 -38.01 -2.74 37.01
N GLY A 502 -37.68 -3.30 35.84
CA GLY A 502 -38.18 -2.77 34.56
C GLY A 502 -37.44 -1.61 33.87
N LYS A 503 -36.17 -1.32 34.18
CA LYS A 503 -35.36 -0.36 33.39
C LYS A 503 -34.38 -1.04 32.44
N SER A 504 -34.30 -0.55 31.20
CA SER A 504 -33.46 -1.16 30.17
C SER A 504 -31.97 -0.98 30.48
N LEU A 505 -31.20 -2.06 30.28
CA LEU A 505 -29.74 -2.09 30.47
C LEU A 505 -29.02 -0.98 29.67
N ASN A 506 -29.57 -0.61 28.51
CA ASN A 506 -29.07 0.50 27.67
C ASN A 506 -29.30 1.90 28.27
N GLU A 507 -30.34 2.09 29.08
CA GLU A 507 -30.59 3.37 29.76
C GLU A 507 -29.68 3.53 30.98
N LEU A 508 -29.46 2.44 31.72
CA LEU A 508 -28.49 2.40 32.82
C LEU A 508 -27.05 2.61 32.32
N LYS A 509 -26.66 1.99 31.19
CA LYS A 509 -25.39 2.29 30.49
C LYS A 509 -25.28 3.76 30.04
N LYS A 510 -26.38 4.45 29.71
CA LYS A 510 -26.36 5.91 29.45
C LYS A 510 -26.22 6.73 30.74
N GLY A 511 -26.97 6.39 31.78
CA GLY A 511 -26.91 7.07 33.08
C GLY A 511 -25.52 7.03 33.71
N PHE A 512 -24.91 5.84 33.75
CA PHE A 512 -23.55 5.67 34.31
C PHE A 512 -22.50 6.46 33.51
N ARG A 513 -22.56 6.44 32.18
CA ARG A 513 -21.66 7.27 31.32
C ARG A 513 -21.80 8.77 31.59
N ASN A 514 -22.98 9.25 31.98
CA ASN A 514 -23.17 10.65 32.35
C ASN A 514 -22.60 10.96 33.73
N ILE A 515 -22.80 10.09 34.72
CA ILE A 515 -22.21 10.22 36.07
C ILE A 515 -20.67 10.22 36.02
N VAL A 516 -20.06 9.32 35.24
CA VAL A 516 -18.60 9.27 35.04
C VAL A 516 -18.07 10.52 34.34
N LYS A 517 -18.82 11.10 33.39
CA LYS A 517 -18.48 12.41 32.79
C LYS A 517 -18.58 13.56 33.80
N GLU A 518 -19.58 13.55 34.67
CA GLU A 518 -19.78 14.58 35.69
C GLU A 518 -18.69 14.52 36.79
N LEU A 519 -18.29 13.32 37.19
CA LEU A 519 -17.13 13.10 38.07
C LEU A 519 -15.82 13.60 37.43
N ARG A 520 -15.58 13.28 36.15
CA ARG A 520 -14.42 13.83 35.39
C ARG A 520 -14.45 15.36 35.27
N ALA A 521 -15.63 15.97 35.16
CA ALA A 521 -15.78 17.42 35.15
C ALA A 521 -15.46 18.05 36.52
N LYS A 522 -15.94 17.43 37.62
CA LYS A 522 -15.67 17.88 38.99
C LYS A 522 -14.20 17.73 39.39
N ALA A 523 -13.54 16.64 38.99
CA ALA A 523 -12.11 16.42 39.22
C ALA A 523 -11.26 17.56 38.60
N LYS A 524 -11.46 17.86 37.32
CA LYS A 524 -10.76 18.94 36.60
C LYS A 524 -11.07 20.36 37.12
N TYR A 525 -12.14 20.54 37.88
CA TYR A 525 -12.45 21.81 38.54
C TYR A 525 -11.66 21.96 39.86
N SER A 526 -11.47 20.86 40.60
CA SER A 526 -10.75 20.81 41.89
C SER A 526 -9.27 21.18 41.76
N GLU A 527 -8.60 20.68 40.72
CA GLU A 527 -7.19 20.99 40.44
C GLU A 527 -7.00 22.50 40.19
N ARG A 528 -7.87 23.08 39.35
CA ARG A 528 -7.80 24.48 38.92
C ARG A 528 -8.04 25.49 40.04
N SER A 529 -8.65 25.07 41.15
CA SER A 529 -8.84 25.89 42.34
C SER A 529 -7.65 25.89 43.32
N LYS A 530 -6.61 25.06 43.11
CA LYS A 530 -5.48 24.95 44.04
C LYS A 530 -4.27 25.83 43.70
N GLU A 531 -4.20 26.42 42.51
CA GLU A 531 -3.05 27.24 42.06
C GLU A 531 -3.10 28.72 42.47
N HIS A 532 -4.07 29.16 43.29
CA HIS A 532 -4.29 30.60 43.57
C HIS A 532 -4.36 31.02 45.05
N GLU A 533 -4.20 30.11 46.02
CA GLU A 533 -4.08 30.48 47.44
C GLU A 533 -2.98 29.68 48.18
N ALA A 534 -1.76 30.24 48.26
CA ALA A 534 -0.87 30.13 49.45
C ALA A 534 0.47 30.89 49.28
N SER A 535 0.59 32.08 49.87
CA SER A 535 1.83 32.53 50.53
C SER A 535 1.46 33.57 51.60
N PRO A 536 2.01 33.49 52.84
CA PRO A 536 3.14 34.37 53.15
C PRO A 536 4.16 33.88 54.22
N ARG A 537 5.44 34.14 53.94
CA ARG A 537 6.58 34.61 54.77
C ARG A 537 6.61 34.49 56.33
N VAL A 538 7.76 33.96 56.82
CA VAL A 538 8.65 34.47 57.93
C VAL A 538 8.15 34.25 59.38
N SER A 539 8.90 33.68 60.35
CA SER A 539 10.24 34.06 60.87
C SER A 539 11.06 32.95 61.63
N SER A 540 12.33 33.28 61.98
CA SER A 540 13.22 32.82 63.10
C SER A 540 12.75 31.72 64.10
N ASP A 541 13.55 30.82 64.72
CA ASP A 541 15.02 30.54 64.89
C ASP A 541 15.14 29.16 65.65
N LEU A 542 16.23 28.52 66.16
CA LEU A 542 17.70 28.70 66.35
C LEU A 542 18.37 27.32 66.71
N PHE A 543 19.72 27.20 66.72
CA PHE A 543 20.58 26.10 67.29
C PHE A 543 20.45 24.65 66.69
N VAL A 544 21.40 23.68 66.85
CA VAL A 544 22.88 23.67 66.69
C VAL A 544 23.44 22.21 66.63
N GLU A 545 24.47 21.97 65.79
CA GLU A 545 25.54 20.91 65.72
C GLU A 545 25.32 19.39 66.04
N SER A 546 26.30 18.58 65.56
CA SER A 546 26.69 17.20 65.99
C SER A 546 25.83 15.98 65.56
N ASP A 547 26.35 14.79 65.23
CA ASP A 547 27.73 14.40 64.80
C ASP A 547 27.80 13.01 64.10
N GLU A 548 29.01 12.63 63.65
CA GLU A 548 29.56 11.26 63.46
C GLU A 548 28.99 10.21 62.45
N GLU A 549 29.87 9.76 61.54
CA GLU A 549 29.97 8.38 60.98
C GLU A 549 30.52 7.39 62.07
N PRO A 550 30.56 6.02 61.97
CA PRO A 550 30.79 5.22 60.74
C PRO A 550 30.32 3.72 60.69
N SER A 551 30.83 2.99 59.68
CA SER A 551 31.12 1.53 59.67
C SER A 551 29.97 0.56 59.24
N THR A 552 30.20 -0.69 58.78
CA THR A 552 31.41 -1.37 58.23
C THR A 552 31.05 -2.52 57.26
N ARG A 553 32.06 -3.12 56.59
CA ARG A 553 31.94 -4.14 55.51
C ARG A 553 31.53 -5.56 55.98
N GLY A 554 30.73 -6.24 55.15
CA GLY A 554 30.60 -7.73 55.09
C GLY A 554 31.00 -8.28 53.71
N ARG A 555 31.36 -9.58 53.58
CA ARG A 555 31.94 -10.15 52.33
C ARG A 555 31.77 -11.68 52.21
N ARG A 556 31.64 -12.20 50.95
CA ARG A 556 31.51 -13.63 50.51
C ARG A 556 30.04 -14.14 50.44
N LYS A 557 29.64 -15.11 49.60
CA LYS A 557 30.35 -16.02 48.65
C LYS A 557 29.43 -16.51 47.48
N LYS A 558 30.03 -17.14 46.44
CA LYS A 558 29.38 -17.73 45.23
C LYS A 558 28.21 -18.71 45.48
N LYS A 559 27.32 -18.82 44.48
CA LYS A 559 26.95 -20.11 43.82
C LYS A 559 26.53 -19.87 42.34
N GLN A 560 26.32 -20.94 41.58
CA GLN A 560 26.15 -20.98 40.11
C GLN A 560 25.31 -22.21 39.70
N ASP A 561 24.96 -22.32 38.41
CA ASP A 561 24.36 -23.48 37.70
C ASP A 561 22.84 -23.73 37.94
N PRO A 562 22.11 -24.44 37.04
CA PRO A 562 22.47 -24.99 35.73
C PRO A 562 21.55 -24.58 34.55
N VAL A 563 21.85 -25.07 33.34
CA VAL A 563 20.99 -25.04 32.13
C VAL A 563 20.47 -26.47 31.84
N PRO A 564 19.20 -26.68 31.39
CA PRO A 564 18.71 -28.00 30.97
C PRO A 564 19.14 -28.36 29.54
N ASP A 565 19.49 -29.62 29.32
CA ASP A 565 19.66 -30.25 28.00
C ASP A 565 18.32 -30.86 27.52
N LEU A 566 18.13 -30.99 26.20
CA LEU A 566 16.95 -31.57 25.57
C LEU A 566 17.37 -32.48 24.39
N SER A 567 17.68 -33.73 24.73
CA SER A 567 17.86 -34.83 23.79
C SER A 567 17.12 -36.09 24.30
N GLN A 568 16.81 -37.02 23.38
CA GLN A 568 15.72 -38.02 23.49
C GLN A 568 14.34 -37.36 23.26
N PHE A 569 13.45 -37.87 22.39
CA PHE A 569 13.27 -39.24 21.89
C PHE A 569 13.22 -39.35 20.35
N MET A 570 13.51 -40.55 19.83
CA MET A 570 13.14 -41.05 18.50
C MET A 570 12.61 -42.49 18.70
N HIS A 571 11.50 -42.94 18.14
CA HIS A 571 11.29 -43.59 16.82
C HIS A 571 10.07 -44.56 16.99
N PRO A 572 9.57 -45.31 15.98
CA PRO A 572 9.27 -45.00 14.56
C PRO A 572 7.86 -45.53 14.11
N SER A 573 7.45 -45.30 12.84
CA SER A 573 6.50 -46.14 12.03
C SER A 573 5.03 -46.33 12.54
N GLU A 574 3.99 -46.60 11.74
CA GLU A 574 3.73 -46.61 10.29
C GLU A 574 2.18 -46.34 10.03
N PRO A 575 1.55 -46.51 8.84
CA PRO A 575 0.34 -45.76 8.47
C PRO A 575 -1.01 -46.52 8.62
N MET A 576 -2.10 -45.85 8.16
CA MET A 576 -3.19 -46.39 7.30
C MET A 576 -4.64 -46.21 7.83
N VAL A 577 -5.58 -46.35 6.88
CA VAL A 577 -7.04 -46.57 6.99
C VAL A 577 -7.93 -45.31 6.97
N ILE A 578 -8.77 -45.28 5.94
CA ILE A 578 -10.03 -44.53 5.81
C ILE A 578 -11.14 -45.47 6.29
N ASP A 579 -12.09 -45.01 7.10
CA ASP A 579 -13.49 -45.46 6.95
C ASP A 579 -14.51 -44.49 7.56
N SER A 580 -15.80 -44.75 7.31
CA SER A 580 -16.92 -43.82 7.52
C SER A 580 -17.85 -44.16 8.70
N ASP A 581 -18.86 -43.28 8.87
CA ASP A 581 -20.24 -43.55 9.33
C ASP A 581 -20.65 -43.45 10.82
N ILE A 582 -21.92 -43.00 10.97
CA ILE A 582 -22.92 -43.35 12.01
C ILE A 582 -22.75 -42.73 13.42
N SER A 583 -23.79 -42.17 14.08
CA SER A 583 -25.19 -41.92 13.69
C SER A 583 -25.95 -40.96 14.64
N ASP A 584 -27.11 -40.47 14.18
CA ASP A 584 -28.32 -40.05 14.94
C ASP A 584 -28.22 -38.86 15.93
N ASP A 585 -29.32 -38.20 16.34
CA ASP A 585 -30.76 -38.59 16.33
C ASP A 585 -31.70 -37.38 16.11
N GLY A 586 -32.97 -37.59 15.72
CA GLY A 586 -34.01 -36.52 15.71
C GLY A 586 -35.03 -36.52 14.55
N LEU A 587 -35.99 -37.47 14.55
CA LEU A 587 -37.10 -37.55 13.59
C LEU A 587 -38.31 -36.62 13.89
N ILE A 588 -39.09 -36.31 12.85
CA ILE A 588 -40.58 -36.34 12.83
C ILE A 588 -41.07 -36.35 11.37
N GLU A 589 -42.02 -37.23 11.04
CA GLU A 589 -42.62 -37.39 9.70
C GLU A 589 -43.97 -36.64 9.58
N ILE A 590 -44.60 -36.63 8.38
CA ILE A 590 -45.92 -37.28 8.14
C ILE A 590 -46.39 -37.21 6.65
N GLU A 591 -46.83 -38.36 6.14
CA GLU A 591 -47.72 -38.67 4.99
C GLU A 591 -47.36 -38.37 3.50
N GLU A 592 -47.35 -39.45 2.70
CA GLU A 592 -47.55 -39.49 1.23
C GLU A 592 -49.08 -39.73 0.90
N PRO A 593 -49.54 -40.43 -0.17
CA PRO A 593 -49.03 -40.67 -1.56
C PRO A 593 -50.10 -40.51 -2.67
N LYS A 594 -49.68 -40.61 -3.96
CA LYS A 594 -50.28 -41.55 -4.95
C LYS A 594 -49.50 -41.70 -6.26
N LYS A 595 -49.72 -42.84 -6.95
CA LYS A 595 -49.03 -43.34 -8.16
C LYS A 595 -50.03 -43.50 -9.33
N THR A 596 -49.62 -43.36 -10.60
CA THR A 596 -50.16 -44.17 -11.74
C THR A 596 -49.39 -44.07 -13.09
N THR A 597 -48.55 -45.07 -13.34
CA THR A 597 -48.42 -45.89 -14.59
C THR A 597 -48.82 -45.39 -16.02
N ARG A 598 -47.85 -45.56 -16.95
CA ARG A 598 -47.89 -46.33 -18.25
C ARG A 598 -48.36 -45.74 -19.61
N LYS A 599 -47.41 -45.86 -20.56
CA LYS A 599 -47.45 -46.50 -21.93
C LYS A 599 -47.46 -45.62 -23.22
N LYS A 600 -46.96 -46.25 -24.30
CA LYS A 600 -46.59 -45.70 -25.63
C LYS A 600 -47.53 -46.18 -26.76
N THR A 601 -47.79 -45.31 -27.76
CA THR A 601 -48.27 -45.57 -29.15
C THR A 601 -48.30 -44.22 -29.90
N THR A 602 -48.16 -44.04 -31.23
CA THR A 602 -47.46 -44.76 -32.34
C THR A 602 -47.23 -43.79 -33.52
N LYS A 603 -46.36 -44.10 -34.50
CA LYS A 603 -46.27 -43.41 -35.82
C LYS A 603 -47.10 -44.15 -36.89
N PRO A 604 -47.54 -43.51 -38.00
CA PRO A 604 -46.78 -43.62 -39.27
C PRO A 604 -46.91 -42.46 -40.30
N ARG A 605 -45.98 -42.43 -41.29
CA ARG A 605 -45.97 -41.71 -42.60
C ARG A 605 -46.08 -40.17 -42.58
N LYS A 606 -45.25 -39.38 -43.30
CA LYS A 606 -44.70 -39.40 -44.69
C LYS A 606 -45.65 -38.89 -45.79
N THR A 607 -45.48 -37.63 -46.16
CA THR A 607 -45.49 -37.08 -47.54
C THR A 607 -44.36 -36.05 -47.64
N ALA A 608 -43.97 -35.64 -48.85
CA ALA A 608 -42.81 -34.76 -49.05
C ALA A 608 -42.96 -33.85 -50.29
N SER A 609 -42.44 -32.62 -50.20
CA SER A 609 -42.03 -31.82 -51.34
C SER A 609 -41.00 -30.74 -50.93
N LYS A 610 -40.07 -30.49 -51.84
CA LYS A 610 -39.09 -29.39 -51.93
C LYS A 610 -39.01 -29.06 -53.44
N PRO A 611 -38.35 -27.97 -53.86
CA PRO A 611 -38.45 -26.59 -53.38
C PRO A 611 -38.74 -25.65 -54.57
N THR A 612 -38.75 -24.34 -54.36
CA THR A 612 -38.57 -23.38 -55.47
C THR A 612 -37.65 -22.24 -55.06
N SER A 613 -36.63 -22.00 -55.89
CA SER A 613 -35.78 -20.81 -55.86
C SER A 613 -36.32 -19.74 -56.81
N LEU A 614 -35.87 -18.49 -56.66
CA LEU A 614 -35.33 -17.68 -57.77
C LEU A 614 -34.77 -16.33 -57.27
N PHE A 615 -33.53 -16.03 -57.66
CA PHE A 615 -33.06 -14.65 -57.92
C PHE A 615 -33.74 -14.16 -59.21
N GLY A 616 -33.80 -12.86 -59.55
CA GLY A 616 -33.18 -11.69 -58.94
C GLY A 616 -33.64 -10.40 -59.64
N ALA A 617 -32.82 -9.35 -59.61
CA ALA A 617 -33.20 -7.99 -60.02
C ALA A 617 -33.39 -7.77 -61.54
N VAL A 618 -34.13 -6.70 -61.88
CA VAL A 618 -34.12 -6.04 -63.19
C VAL A 618 -33.01 -4.98 -63.18
N GLY A 619 -32.14 -4.89 -64.21
CA GLY A 619 -30.99 -3.97 -64.11
C GLY A 619 -30.15 -3.57 -65.33
N ARG A 620 -30.44 -4.07 -66.56
CA ARG A 620 -29.63 -3.90 -67.80
C ARG A 620 -28.35 -4.74 -67.89
#